data_AF-A0AAI9YG04-F1
#
_entry.id   AF-A0AAI9YG04-F1
#
_cell.length_a   1.000
_cell.length_b   1.000
_cell.length_c   1.000
_cell.angle_alpha   90.00
_cell.angle_beta   90.00
_cell.angle_gamma   90.00
#
_symmetry.space_group_name_H-M   'P 1'
#
loop_
_entity.id
_entity.type
_entity.pdbx_description
1 polymer ?
#
loop_
_entity_poly.entity_id
_entity_poly.type
_entity_poly.pdbx_seq_one_letter_code
_entity_poly.pdbx_strand_id
1 'polypeptide(L)'
;MSPKVTNVGFIGLSSRPEWSWAVAAHLPYFINSKHYNFAALQNSSRETAQKAIRLHNLAQDTKAYGDINALVSDPDVDLIAVTIKVHLHAAAVEAAIRAGKSAVFCEWPLARNSIEAERLMSLAREKGVRTLLTFKPRNSQVDKNFFWEITGTKGTLLIEGLMGNIQGFPPTIKFVKAEPSPVLEVVEVDEVKGFSNNTGKAWEAFARGSGEAPDFDVALIRHRMLNAIYRSSELGTREEYW
;
A
#
# COMPACT_ATOMS: atom_id res chain seq x y z
N MET A 1 25.08 2.83 17.10
CA MET A 1 23.78 2.61 17.76
C MET A 1 22.95 1.74 16.84
N SER A 2 22.37 0.65 17.33
CA SER A 2 21.40 -0.12 16.55
C SER A 2 20.21 0.78 16.20
N PRO A 3 19.65 0.71 14.98
CA PRO A 3 18.51 1.55 14.62
C PRO A 3 17.34 1.30 15.59
N LYS A 4 16.68 2.38 16.02
CA LYS A 4 15.49 2.31 16.89
C LYS A 4 14.42 1.48 16.17
N VAL A 5 13.89 0.46 16.84
CA VAL A 5 12.72 -0.29 16.35
C VAL A 5 11.50 0.63 16.44
N THR A 6 10.75 0.75 15.35
CA THR A 6 9.56 1.60 15.26
C THR A 6 8.34 0.85 15.76
N ASN A 7 7.65 1.38 16.76
CA ASN A 7 6.40 0.81 17.25
C ASN A 7 5.24 1.20 16.34
N VAL A 8 4.54 0.19 15.81
CA VAL A 8 3.48 0.37 14.82
C VAL A 8 2.11 0.04 15.42
N GLY A 9 1.19 0.99 15.27
CA GLY A 9 -0.22 0.82 15.57
C GLY A 9 -1.01 0.53 14.28
N PHE A 10 -1.70 -0.60 14.23
CA PHE A 10 -2.58 -0.94 13.11
C PHE A 10 -4.00 -0.48 13.38
N ILE A 11 -4.59 0.22 12.41
CA ILE A 11 -6.02 0.50 12.31
C ILE A 11 -6.57 -0.50 11.29
N GLY A 12 -7.20 -1.57 11.80
CA GLY A 12 -7.94 -2.53 10.98
C GLY A 12 -7.20 -3.80 10.55
N LEU A 13 -6.71 -4.60 11.50
CA LEU A 13 -6.28 -5.99 11.24
C LEU A 13 -7.42 -6.98 11.60
N SER A 14 -7.93 -7.68 10.59
CA SER A 14 -9.12 -8.53 10.72
C SER A 14 -8.90 -9.72 11.67
N SER A 15 -9.90 -10.00 12.53
CA SER A 15 -10.01 -11.28 13.25
C SER A 15 -10.66 -12.39 12.41
N ARG A 16 -10.78 -12.19 11.09
CA ARG A 16 -11.28 -13.12 10.06
C ARG A 16 -10.26 -13.13 8.91
N PRO A 17 -9.29 -14.05 8.91
CA PRO A 17 -8.07 -13.94 8.10
C PRO A 17 -8.28 -14.23 6.61
N GLU A 18 -9.21 -15.14 6.28
CA GLU A 18 -9.42 -15.70 4.94
C GLU A 18 -9.62 -14.65 3.83
N TRP A 19 -10.09 -13.45 4.19
CA TRP A 19 -10.42 -12.37 3.24
C TRP A 19 -9.66 -11.07 3.51
N SER A 20 -8.64 -11.13 4.36
CA SER A 20 -7.94 -9.94 4.85
C SER A 20 -6.61 -9.74 4.12
N TRP A 21 -6.59 -8.73 3.26
CA TRP A 21 -5.36 -8.32 2.57
C TRP A 21 -4.26 -7.90 3.55
N ALA A 22 -4.60 -7.18 4.63
CA ALA A 22 -3.63 -6.81 5.67
C ALA A 22 -2.96 -8.04 6.32
N VAL A 23 -3.71 -9.12 6.54
CA VAL A 23 -3.18 -10.37 7.10
C VAL A 23 -2.29 -11.09 6.09
N ALA A 24 -2.64 -11.06 4.80
CA ALA A 24 -1.88 -11.76 3.77
C ALA A 24 -0.62 -11.01 3.30
N ALA A 25 -0.66 -9.68 3.23
CA ALA A 25 0.36 -8.85 2.60
C ALA A 25 1.22 -8.05 3.59
N HIS A 26 0.72 -7.71 4.78
CA HIS A 26 1.48 -6.88 5.74
C HIS A 26 1.99 -7.73 6.89
N LEU A 27 1.08 -8.43 7.58
CA LEU A 27 1.39 -9.11 8.83
C LEU A 27 2.63 -10.03 8.78
N PRO A 28 2.88 -10.84 7.73
CA PRO A 28 4.04 -11.74 7.71
C PRO A 28 5.38 -11.00 7.74
N TYR A 29 5.46 -9.80 7.13
CA TYR A 29 6.66 -8.96 7.21
C TYR A 29 6.85 -8.41 8.63
N PHE A 30 5.78 -7.93 9.29
CA PHE A 30 5.87 -7.37 10.65
C PHE A 30 6.27 -8.40 11.69
N ILE A 31 5.77 -9.64 11.60
CA ILE A 31 6.15 -10.72 12.53
C ILE A 31 7.65 -11.01 12.50
N ASN A 32 8.29 -10.84 11.34
CA ASN A 32 9.71 -11.16 11.13
C ASN A 32 10.59 -9.91 11.02
N SER A 33 10.05 -8.72 11.27
CA SER A 33 10.77 -7.48 11.06
C SER A 33 11.76 -7.19 12.19
N LYS A 34 12.96 -6.74 11.83
CA LYS A 34 13.92 -6.12 12.75
C LYS A 34 13.74 -4.61 12.89
N HIS A 35 12.87 -4.02 12.06
CA HIS A 35 12.66 -2.58 11.96
C HIS A 35 11.39 -2.12 12.66
N TYR A 36 10.39 -3.00 12.73
CA TYR A 36 9.08 -2.67 13.27
C TYR A 36 8.66 -3.64 14.36
N ASN A 37 8.04 -3.10 15.39
CA ASN A 37 7.32 -3.85 16.39
C ASN A 37 5.82 -3.64 16.19
N PHE A 38 5.03 -4.72 16.20
CA PHE A 38 3.57 -4.61 16.17
C PHE A 38 3.08 -4.28 17.58
N ALA A 39 3.02 -2.98 17.90
CA ALA A 39 2.82 -2.52 19.28
C ALA A 39 1.34 -2.40 19.67
N ALA A 40 0.46 -2.11 18.71
CA ALA A 40 -0.95 -1.87 19.01
C ALA A 40 -1.88 -2.22 17.85
N LEU A 41 -3.11 -2.61 18.19
CA LEU A 41 -4.18 -2.89 17.24
C LEU A 41 -5.46 -2.18 17.65
N GLN A 42 -6.04 -1.45 16.71
CA GLN A 42 -7.38 -0.92 16.78
C GLN A 42 -8.31 -1.65 15.80
N ASN A 43 -9.49 -2.03 16.28
CA ASN A 43 -10.63 -2.53 15.49
C ASN A 43 -11.93 -1.85 15.99
N SER A 44 -13.08 -2.19 15.40
CA SER A 44 -14.39 -1.60 15.75
C SER A 44 -14.79 -1.74 17.23
N SER A 45 -14.14 -2.64 17.98
CA SER A 45 -14.23 -2.70 19.43
C SER A 45 -12.93 -3.26 20.01
N ARG A 46 -12.67 -3.00 21.30
CA ARG A 46 -11.48 -3.52 21.99
C ARG A 46 -11.46 -5.05 21.99
N GLU A 47 -12.61 -5.69 22.12
CA GLU A 47 -12.78 -7.14 22.14
C GLU A 47 -12.39 -7.76 20.79
N THR A 48 -12.78 -7.12 19.68
CA THR A 48 -12.43 -7.58 18.33
C THR A 48 -10.94 -7.38 18.03
N ALA A 49 -10.31 -6.33 18.55
CA ALA A 49 -8.86 -6.15 18.50
C ALA A 49 -8.14 -7.25 19.31
N GLN A 50 -8.56 -7.52 20.54
CA GLN A 50 -8.02 -8.60 21.37
C GLN A 50 -8.18 -9.98 20.71
N LYS A 51 -9.33 -10.23 20.06
CA LYS A 51 -9.55 -11.47 19.32
C LYS A 51 -8.56 -11.63 18.17
N ALA A 52 -8.31 -10.56 17.39
CA ALA A 52 -7.32 -10.58 16.32
C ALA A 52 -5.90 -10.78 16.85
N ILE A 53 -5.50 -10.09 17.93
CA ILE A 53 -4.21 -10.27 18.61
C ILE A 53 -3.97 -11.75 18.96
N ARG A 54 -4.95 -12.39 19.62
CA ARG A 54 -4.86 -13.82 19.97
C ARG A 54 -4.81 -14.72 18.75
N LEU A 55 -5.67 -14.47 17.76
CA LEU A 55 -5.76 -15.30 16.56
C LEU A 55 -4.45 -15.33 15.77
N HIS A 56 -3.77 -14.19 15.70
CA HIS A 56 -2.54 -14.02 14.92
C HIS A 56 -1.27 -14.24 15.74
N ASN A 57 -1.39 -14.66 17.00
CA ASN A 57 -0.27 -14.86 17.93
C ASN A 57 0.66 -13.63 18.02
N LEU A 58 0.08 -12.43 18.07
CA LEU A 58 0.86 -11.20 18.26
C LEU A 58 1.42 -11.16 19.69
N ALA A 59 2.46 -10.34 19.91
CA ALA A 59 3.13 -10.23 21.20
C ALA A 59 2.14 -9.92 22.35
N GLN A 60 2.39 -10.49 23.53
CA GLN A 60 1.45 -10.39 24.66
C GLN A 60 1.21 -8.95 25.15
N ASP A 61 2.19 -8.08 24.93
CA ASP A 61 2.14 -6.65 25.23
C ASP A 61 1.50 -5.81 24.12
N THR A 62 1.02 -6.43 23.03
CA THR A 62 0.27 -5.72 21.97
C THR A 62 -0.99 -5.10 22.56
N LYS A 63 -1.07 -3.77 22.56
CA LYS A 63 -2.20 -3.03 23.13
C LYS A 63 -3.43 -3.12 22.21
N ALA A 64 -4.60 -3.32 22.78
CA ALA A 64 -5.86 -3.41 22.06
C ALA A 64 -6.73 -2.18 22.28
N TYR A 65 -7.19 -1.56 21.19
CA TYR A 65 -8.02 -0.35 21.18
C TYR A 65 -9.34 -0.59 20.44
N GLY A 66 -10.42 0.04 20.93
CA GLY A 66 -11.72 0.09 20.26
C GLY A 66 -11.99 1.41 19.54
N ASP A 67 -11.13 2.41 19.75
CA ASP A 67 -11.29 3.77 19.25
C ASP A 67 -9.99 4.23 18.58
N ILE A 68 -10.12 4.90 17.43
CA ILE A 68 -8.98 5.39 16.64
C ILE A 68 -8.23 6.48 17.40
N ASN A 69 -8.94 7.43 18.04
CA ASN A 69 -8.32 8.54 18.74
C ASN A 69 -7.48 8.07 19.93
N ALA A 70 -7.94 7.04 20.63
CA ALA A 70 -7.20 6.39 21.70
C ALA A 70 -5.88 5.77 21.18
N LEU A 71 -5.91 5.06 20.05
CA LEU A 71 -4.68 4.47 19.47
C LEU A 71 -3.71 5.56 18.99
N VAL A 72 -4.19 6.55 18.24
CA VAL A 72 -3.28 7.59 17.69
C VAL A 72 -2.74 8.53 18.78
N SER A 73 -3.38 8.59 19.94
CA SER A 73 -2.86 9.35 21.08
C SER A 73 -1.86 8.57 21.95
N ASP A 74 -1.65 7.27 21.70
CA ASP A 74 -0.72 6.44 22.47
C ASP A 74 0.73 6.91 22.24
N PRO A 75 1.45 7.41 23.27
CA PRO A 75 2.82 7.89 23.12
C PRO A 75 3.82 6.78 22.77
N ASP A 76 3.48 5.51 23.01
CA ASP A 76 4.35 4.38 22.69
C ASP A 76 4.22 3.94 21.22
N VAL A 77 3.34 4.57 20.43
CA VAL A 77 3.14 4.27 19.01
C VAL A 77 3.77 5.36 18.14
N ASP A 78 4.78 5.00 17.35
CA ASP A 78 5.52 5.91 16.47
C ASP A 78 4.84 6.09 15.09
N LEU A 79 4.29 5.00 14.54
CA LEU A 79 3.73 4.92 13.18
C LEU A 79 2.31 4.34 13.21
N ILE A 80 1.41 4.89 12.39
CA ILE A 80 0.06 4.34 12.20
C ILE A 80 -0.09 3.70 10.82
N ALA A 81 -0.59 2.46 10.78
CA ALA A 81 -0.89 1.75 9.55
C ALA A 81 -2.41 1.63 9.36
N VAL A 82 -2.96 2.25 8.31
CA VAL A 82 -4.40 2.26 8.01
C VAL A 82 -4.75 1.22 6.95
N THR A 83 -5.49 0.17 7.35
CA THR A 83 -5.86 -0.98 6.49
C THR A 83 -7.37 -1.28 6.50
N ILE A 84 -8.20 -0.25 6.74
CA ILE A 84 -9.67 -0.34 6.79
C ILE A 84 -10.32 -0.12 5.42
N LYS A 85 -11.65 0.12 5.40
CA LYS A 85 -12.38 0.44 4.18
C LYS A 85 -12.09 1.87 3.74
N VAL A 86 -11.94 2.10 2.43
CA VAL A 86 -11.54 3.37 1.81
C VAL A 86 -12.31 4.59 2.32
N HIS A 87 -13.63 4.49 2.52
CA HIS A 87 -14.44 5.63 2.99
C HIS A 87 -14.08 6.12 4.40
N LEU A 88 -13.31 5.34 5.17
CA LEU A 88 -12.82 5.69 6.51
C LEU A 88 -11.35 6.13 6.51
N HIS A 89 -10.63 6.00 5.39
CA HIS A 89 -9.18 6.29 5.33
C HIS A 89 -8.89 7.74 5.71
N ALA A 90 -9.57 8.70 5.08
CA ALA A 90 -9.27 10.12 5.28
C ALA A 90 -9.39 10.55 6.75
N ALA A 91 -10.41 10.09 7.46
CA ALA A 91 -10.59 10.39 8.88
C ALA A 91 -9.48 9.76 9.74
N ALA A 92 -9.13 8.50 9.50
CA ALA A 92 -8.10 7.79 10.26
C ALA A 92 -6.69 8.36 10.01
N VAL A 93 -6.36 8.64 8.75
CA VAL A 93 -5.08 9.23 8.33
C VAL A 93 -4.95 10.64 8.92
N GLU A 94 -5.99 11.47 8.81
CA GLU A 94 -5.98 12.81 9.39
C GLU A 94 -5.80 12.77 10.92
N ALA A 95 -6.51 11.88 11.61
CA ALA A 95 -6.36 11.72 13.05
C ALA A 95 -4.92 11.37 13.44
N ALA A 96 -4.28 10.45 12.71
CA ALA A 96 -2.88 10.08 12.95
C ALA A 96 -1.90 11.24 12.68
N ILE A 97 -2.10 12.01 11.60
CA ILE A 97 -1.24 13.17 11.29
C ILE A 97 -1.43 14.25 12.36
N ARG A 98 -2.67 14.56 12.75
CA ARG A 98 -2.97 15.58 13.77
C ARG A 98 -2.48 15.20 15.16
N ALA A 99 -2.43 13.91 15.48
CA ALA A 99 -1.86 13.41 16.72
C ALA A 99 -0.32 13.48 16.77
N GLY A 100 0.35 13.94 15.69
CA GLY A 100 1.79 14.12 15.66
C GLY A 100 2.58 12.82 15.50
N LYS A 101 1.98 11.79 14.89
CA LYS A 101 2.70 10.54 14.58
C LYS A 101 3.85 10.83 13.62
N SER A 102 4.99 10.16 13.83
CA SER A 102 6.19 10.37 13.00
C SER A 102 5.97 9.89 11.56
N ALA A 103 5.11 8.90 11.38
CA ALA A 103 4.78 8.35 10.07
C ALA A 103 3.34 7.83 10.01
N VAL A 104 2.76 7.88 8.81
CA VAL A 104 1.46 7.29 8.51
C VAL A 104 1.53 6.47 7.22
N PHE A 105 1.14 5.21 7.32
CA PHE A 105 0.89 4.34 6.19
C PHE A 105 -0.61 4.27 5.91
N CYS A 106 -1.00 4.28 4.64
CA CYS A 106 -2.36 4.00 4.21
C CYS A 106 -2.38 3.11 2.97
N GLU A 107 -3.31 2.17 2.93
CA GLU A 107 -3.57 1.41 1.70
C GLU A 107 -4.12 2.30 0.58
N TRP A 108 -3.78 1.95 -0.67
CA TRP A 108 -4.47 2.50 -1.83
C TRP A 108 -5.90 1.94 -1.94
N PRO A 109 -6.90 2.76 -2.31
CA PRO A 109 -6.87 4.22 -2.48
C PRO A 109 -6.67 5.00 -1.18
N LEU A 110 -5.85 6.06 -1.23
CA LEU A 110 -5.59 6.93 -0.07
C LEU A 110 -6.88 7.58 0.47
N ALA A 111 -7.75 8.01 -0.44
CA ALA A 111 -9.01 8.65 -0.09
C ALA A 111 -10.10 8.33 -1.13
N ARG A 112 -11.30 8.91 -0.97
CA ARG A 112 -12.40 8.68 -1.92
C ARG A 112 -12.23 9.44 -3.23
N ASN A 113 -11.48 10.53 -3.21
CA ASN A 113 -11.26 11.42 -4.35
C ASN A 113 -9.95 12.22 -4.19
N SER A 114 -9.59 12.97 -5.23
CA SER A 114 -8.38 13.79 -5.23
C SER A 114 -8.40 14.92 -4.21
N ILE A 115 -9.57 15.51 -3.92
CA ILE A 115 -9.70 16.65 -2.99
C ILE A 115 -9.31 16.20 -1.59
N GLU A 116 -9.82 15.04 -1.16
CA GLU A 116 -9.43 14.45 0.12
C GLU A 116 -7.96 14.06 0.14
N ALA A 117 -7.45 13.42 -0.93
CA ALA A 117 -6.05 13.03 -1.01
C ALA A 117 -5.10 14.24 -0.94
N GLU A 118 -5.42 15.33 -1.63
CA GLU A 118 -4.66 16.57 -1.65
C GLU A 118 -4.64 17.25 -0.28
N ARG A 119 -5.78 17.25 0.42
CA ARG A 119 -5.88 17.76 1.78
C ARG A 119 -5.01 16.96 2.76
N LEU A 120 -5.03 15.63 2.67
CA LEU A 120 -4.21 14.76 3.52
C LEU A 120 -2.72 14.92 3.24
N MET A 121 -2.34 14.98 1.96
CA MET A 121 -0.95 15.23 1.56
C MET A 121 -0.46 16.59 2.08
N SER A 122 -1.26 17.65 1.89
CA SER A 122 -0.92 18.99 2.37
C SER A 122 -0.74 19.01 3.89
N LEU A 123 -1.63 18.35 4.63
CA LEU A 123 -1.53 18.24 6.08
C LEU A 123 -0.30 17.44 6.53
N ALA A 124 0.02 16.34 5.85
CA ALA A 124 1.22 15.55 6.14
C ALA A 124 2.49 16.37 5.94
N ARG A 125 2.57 17.14 4.85
CA ARG A 125 3.69 18.06 4.58
C ARG A 125 3.78 19.17 5.62
N GLU A 126 2.67 19.82 5.96
CA GLU A 126 2.61 20.88 6.98
C GLU A 126 3.14 20.38 8.34
N LYS A 127 2.82 19.14 8.70
CA LYS A 127 3.23 18.52 9.98
C LYS A 127 4.57 17.79 9.91
N GLY A 128 5.21 17.72 8.74
CA GLY A 128 6.47 16.97 8.56
C GLY A 128 6.32 15.46 8.80
N VAL A 129 5.13 14.90 8.60
CA VAL A 129 4.84 13.48 8.81
C VAL A 129 5.26 12.69 7.58
N ARG A 130 6.06 11.63 7.79
CA ARG A 130 6.45 10.73 6.71
C ARG A 130 5.27 9.87 6.26
N THR A 131 5.11 9.66 4.96
CA THR A 131 3.97 8.91 4.42
C THR A 131 4.41 7.67 3.63
N LEU A 132 3.61 6.62 3.68
CA LEU A 132 3.82 5.37 2.93
C LEU A 132 2.47 4.87 2.38
N LEU A 133 2.53 4.22 1.22
CA LEU A 133 1.39 3.65 0.51
C LEU A 133 1.79 2.32 -0.14
N THR A 134 0.87 1.37 -0.16
CA THR A 134 0.95 0.15 -0.97
C THR A 134 -0.28 0.00 -1.84
N PHE A 135 -0.15 -0.74 -2.94
CA PHE A 135 -1.24 -0.96 -3.86
C PHE A 135 -1.85 -2.34 -3.64
N LYS A 136 -3.15 -2.37 -3.34
CA LYS A 136 -3.90 -3.62 -3.31
C LYS A 136 -4.33 -4.05 -4.74
N PRO A 137 -4.11 -5.31 -5.14
CA PRO A 137 -4.63 -5.87 -6.38
C PRO A 137 -6.16 -5.89 -6.46
N ARG A 138 -6.68 -5.90 -7.68
CA ARG A 138 -8.09 -6.21 -7.98
C ARG A 138 -8.15 -7.23 -9.11
N ASN A 139 -9.07 -8.19 -8.99
CA ASN A 139 -9.35 -9.17 -10.04
C ASN A 139 -10.14 -8.52 -11.17
N SER A 140 -9.76 -8.82 -12.40
CA SER A 140 -10.58 -8.64 -13.60
C SER A 140 -11.79 -9.55 -13.56
N GLN A 141 -12.91 -9.09 -14.11
CA GLN A 141 -14.15 -9.88 -14.20
C GLN A 141 -14.16 -10.85 -15.38
N VAL A 142 -13.18 -10.76 -16.27
CA VAL A 142 -13.11 -11.53 -17.53
C VAL A 142 -11.85 -12.39 -17.62
N ASP A 143 -11.20 -12.67 -16.49
CA ASP A 143 -9.95 -13.43 -16.35
C ASP A 143 -8.78 -12.94 -17.23
N LYS A 144 -8.91 -11.76 -17.85
CA LYS A 144 -7.84 -11.00 -18.48
C LYS A 144 -7.43 -9.88 -17.53
N ASN A 145 -6.40 -10.16 -16.73
CA ASN A 145 -5.96 -9.23 -15.68
C ASN A 145 -4.94 -8.21 -16.20
N PHE A 146 -3.76 -8.68 -16.60
CA PHE A 146 -2.69 -7.80 -17.04
C PHE A 146 -2.08 -8.33 -18.33
N PHE A 147 -2.33 -7.62 -19.42
CA PHE A 147 -1.76 -7.91 -20.74
C PHE A 147 -1.54 -6.59 -21.48
N TRP A 148 -0.29 -6.24 -21.72
CA TRP A 148 0.10 -5.09 -22.52
C TRP A 148 0.97 -5.58 -23.68
N GLU A 149 0.61 -5.18 -24.89
CA GLU A 149 1.41 -5.35 -26.09
C GLU A 149 1.76 -3.96 -26.63
N ILE A 150 3.04 -3.61 -26.54
CA ILE A 150 3.56 -2.31 -26.99
C ILE A 150 4.44 -2.56 -28.20
N THR A 151 3.96 -2.17 -29.38
CA THR A 151 4.72 -2.26 -30.63
C THR A 151 5.43 -0.93 -30.90
N GLY A 152 6.74 -0.98 -31.08
CA GLY A 152 7.57 0.17 -31.41
C GLY A 152 8.60 -0.15 -32.49
N THR A 153 9.40 0.84 -32.88
CA THR A 153 10.41 0.71 -33.95
C THR A 153 11.54 -0.27 -33.63
N LYS A 154 11.75 -0.58 -32.34
CA LYS A 154 12.78 -1.54 -31.89
C LYS A 154 12.25 -2.98 -31.76
N GLY A 155 10.95 -3.19 -31.90
CA GLY A 155 10.30 -4.46 -31.63
C GLY A 155 9.04 -4.33 -30.76
N THR A 156 8.56 -5.47 -30.28
CA THR A 156 7.33 -5.58 -29.48
C THR A 156 7.66 -6.00 -28.06
N LEU A 157 7.16 -5.25 -27.09
CA LEU A 157 7.19 -5.60 -25.67
C LEU A 157 5.85 -6.21 -25.26
N LEU A 158 5.90 -7.43 -24.73
CA LEU A 158 4.76 -8.13 -24.16
C LEU A 158 4.92 -8.17 -22.64
N ILE A 159 3.91 -7.70 -21.92
CA ILE A 159 3.87 -7.73 -20.46
C ILE A 159 2.58 -8.44 -20.05
N GLU A 160 2.72 -9.59 -19.41
CA GLU A 160 1.60 -10.46 -19.04
C GLU A 160 1.66 -10.75 -17.54
N GLY A 161 0.53 -10.73 -16.84
CA GLY A 161 0.51 -11.01 -15.41
C GLY A 161 -0.84 -11.55 -14.95
N LEU A 162 -0.77 -12.38 -13.90
CA LEU A 162 -1.98 -12.90 -13.25
C LEU A 162 -2.85 -11.76 -12.71
N MET A 163 -2.26 -10.64 -12.30
CA MET A 163 -2.96 -9.46 -11.79
C MET A 163 -2.27 -8.18 -12.27
N GLY A 164 -3.01 -7.07 -12.39
CA GLY A 164 -2.43 -5.75 -12.74
C GLY A 164 -1.54 -5.13 -11.66
N ASN A 165 -1.45 -5.76 -10.49
CA ASN A 165 -0.61 -5.31 -9.39
C ASN A 165 0.72 -6.07 -9.42
N ILE A 166 1.71 -5.48 -10.09
CA ILE A 166 3.04 -6.08 -10.22
C ILE A 166 3.82 -6.15 -8.90
N GLN A 167 3.35 -5.45 -7.86
CA GLN A 167 3.86 -5.60 -6.49
C GLN A 167 3.50 -6.99 -5.95
N GLY A 168 2.28 -7.49 -6.05
CA GLY A 168 1.94 -8.83 -5.57
C GLY A 168 2.29 -9.94 -6.55
N PHE A 169 2.33 -9.62 -7.84
CA PHE A 169 2.31 -10.60 -8.92
C PHE A 169 3.30 -10.21 -10.02
N PRO A 170 4.52 -10.77 -10.01
CA PRO A 170 5.51 -10.43 -11.01
C PRO A 170 4.95 -10.75 -12.40
N PRO A 171 5.03 -9.80 -13.34
CA PRO A 171 4.64 -10.08 -14.71
C PRO A 171 5.71 -10.92 -15.38
N THR A 172 5.31 -11.67 -16.40
CA THR A 172 6.25 -12.12 -17.44
C THR A 172 6.46 -10.96 -18.39
N ILE A 173 7.72 -10.63 -18.67
CA ILE A 173 8.10 -9.63 -19.65
C ILE A 173 8.81 -10.34 -20.79
N LYS A 174 8.36 -10.12 -22.02
CA LYS A 174 8.98 -10.67 -23.22
C LYS A 174 9.24 -9.56 -24.23
N PHE A 175 10.38 -9.61 -24.89
CA PHE A 175 10.74 -8.67 -25.94
C PHE A 175 10.97 -9.42 -27.26
N VAL A 176 10.32 -8.96 -28.33
CA VAL A 176 10.49 -9.47 -29.68
C VAL A 176 11.25 -8.41 -30.47
N LYS A 177 12.53 -8.65 -30.77
CA LYS A 177 13.36 -7.72 -31.55
C LYS A 177 12.87 -7.59 -32.99
N ALA A 178 12.87 -6.36 -33.52
CA ALA A 178 12.59 -6.11 -34.93
C ALA A 178 13.83 -6.46 -35.79
N GLU A 179 13.72 -7.52 -36.60
CA GLU A 179 14.69 -7.99 -37.61
C GLU A 179 16.14 -8.27 -37.10
N PRO A 180 16.94 -9.10 -37.81
CA PRO A 180 16.64 -9.88 -39.02
C PRO A 180 15.88 -11.19 -38.74
N SER A 181 15.53 -11.47 -37.48
CA SER A 181 14.62 -12.57 -37.10
C SER A 181 13.97 -12.25 -35.75
N PRO A 182 12.66 -12.43 -35.59
CA PRO A 182 11.98 -12.19 -34.32
C PRO A 182 12.43 -13.25 -33.30
N VAL A 183 13.41 -12.90 -32.48
CA VAL A 183 13.81 -13.71 -31.32
C VAL A 183 13.03 -13.21 -30.11
N LEU A 184 12.28 -14.12 -29.49
CA LEU A 184 11.61 -13.87 -28.23
C LEU A 184 12.61 -13.98 -27.09
N GLU A 185 12.88 -12.86 -26.42
CA GLU A 185 13.70 -12.80 -25.23
C GLU A 185 12.78 -12.68 -24.01
N VAL A 186 12.82 -13.66 -23.11
CA VAL A 186 12.16 -13.55 -21.80
C VAL A 186 13.08 -12.76 -20.89
N VAL A 187 12.58 -11.65 -20.36
CA VAL A 187 13.31 -10.86 -19.38
C VAL A 187 13.17 -11.53 -18.03
N GLU A 188 14.30 -11.76 -17.35
CA GLU A 188 14.31 -12.31 -16.00
C GLU A 188 13.67 -11.32 -15.02
N VAL A 189 12.70 -11.80 -14.24
CA VAL A 189 12.02 -11.04 -13.20
C VAL A 189 12.16 -11.82 -11.90
N ASP A 190 12.49 -11.12 -10.81
CA ASP A 190 12.64 -11.73 -9.49
C ASP A 190 11.43 -12.59 -9.10
N GLU A 191 11.70 -13.77 -8.56
CA GLU A 191 10.66 -14.64 -8.02
C GLU A 191 10.03 -14.02 -6.75
N VAL A 192 8.71 -13.91 -6.73
CA VAL A 192 7.96 -13.34 -5.60
C VAL A 192 7.32 -14.45 -4.76
N LYS A 193 7.89 -14.68 -3.57
CA LYS A 193 7.32 -15.61 -2.58
C LYS A 193 6.18 -14.99 -1.76
N GLY A 194 4.96 -15.07 -2.30
CA GLY A 194 3.72 -14.66 -1.62
C GLY A 194 3.49 -13.14 -1.55
N PHE A 195 2.28 -12.73 -1.13
CA PHE A 195 1.83 -11.33 -1.17
C PHE A 195 2.62 -10.38 -0.26
N SER A 196 3.31 -10.90 0.75
CA SER A 196 4.06 -10.08 1.71
C SER A 196 5.45 -9.67 1.21
N ASN A 197 5.97 -10.26 0.14
CA ASN A 197 7.36 -10.04 -0.25
C ASN A 197 7.60 -8.60 -0.72
N ASN A 198 6.95 -8.16 -1.80
CA ASN A 198 7.16 -6.79 -2.31
C ASN A 198 6.51 -5.71 -1.42
N THR A 199 5.40 -6.03 -0.74
CA THR A 199 4.85 -5.17 0.32
C THR A 199 5.89 -4.96 1.43
N GLY A 200 6.55 -6.04 1.85
CA GLY A 200 7.67 -6.01 2.80
C GLY A 200 8.87 -5.23 2.28
N LYS A 201 9.22 -5.34 0.99
CA LYS A 201 10.27 -4.50 0.37
C LYS A 201 9.95 -3.01 0.48
N ALA A 202 8.69 -2.60 0.31
CA ALA A 202 8.29 -1.21 0.51
C ALA A 202 8.41 -0.76 1.98
N TRP A 203 8.00 -1.60 2.94
CA TRP A 203 8.22 -1.34 4.37
C TRP A 203 9.70 -1.26 4.74
N GLU A 204 10.53 -2.12 4.16
CA GLU A 204 11.98 -2.15 4.35
C GLU A 204 12.64 -0.89 3.79
N ALA A 205 12.27 -0.49 2.57
CA ALA A 205 12.75 0.74 1.95
C ALA A 205 12.36 1.97 2.78
N PHE A 206 11.11 2.00 3.27
CA PHE A 206 10.64 3.05 4.17
C PHE A 206 11.42 3.06 5.49
N ALA A 207 11.69 1.90 6.10
CA ALA A 207 12.44 1.81 7.35
C ALA A 207 13.85 2.40 7.20
N ARG A 208 14.51 2.08 6.08
CA ARG A 208 15.89 2.51 5.79
C ARG A 208 15.97 3.96 5.30
N GLY A 209 14.87 4.53 4.82
CA GLY A 209 14.87 5.83 4.14
C GLY A 209 15.59 5.78 2.80
N SER A 210 15.68 4.61 2.18
CA SER A 210 16.39 4.37 0.91
C SER A 210 15.69 3.30 0.10
N GLY A 211 15.64 3.45 -1.23
CA GLY A 211 14.89 2.57 -2.13
C GLY A 211 13.52 3.14 -2.48
N GLU A 212 12.73 2.39 -3.24
CA GLU A 212 11.42 2.84 -3.73
C GLU A 212 10.29 2.42 -2.79
N ALA A 213 9.61 3.41 -2.21
CA ALA A 213 8.45 3.23 -1.36
C ALA A 213 7.41 4.31 -1.73
N PRO A 214 6.28 3.94 -2.38
CA PRO A 214 5.26 4.90 -2.75
C PRO A 214 4.72 5.62 -1.52
N ASP A 215 4.38 6.89 -1.66
CA ASP A 215 3.88 7.73 -0.57
C ASP A 215 2.58 8.44 -0.97
N PHE A 216 2.18 9.47 -0.23
CA PHE A 216 0.94 10.19 -0.53
C PHE A 216 1.04 11.07 -1.77
N ASP A 217 2.23 11.45 -2.22
CA ASP A 217 2.42 12.17 -3.47
C ASP A 217 2.11 11.26 -4.67
N VAL A 218 2.60 10.02 -4.64
CA VAL A 218 2.26 9.01 -5.64
C VAL A 218 0.74 8.75 -5.66
N ALA A 219 0.12 8.69 -4.48
CA ALA A 219 -1.33 8.49 -4.37
C ALA A 219 -2.13 9.66 -4.96
N LEU A 220 -1.71 10.90 -4.72
CA LEU A 220 -2.36 12.09 -5.27
C LEU A 220 -2.27 12.13 -6.79
N ILE A 221 -1.09 11.84 -7.36
CA ILE A 221 -0.91 11.73 -8.82
C ILE A 221 -1.89 10.69 -9.38
N ARG A 222 -2.03 9.53 -8.73
CA ARG A 222 -2.96 8.49 -9.16
C ARG A 222 -4.42 8.94 -9.12
N HIS A 223 -4.84 9.68 -8.08
CA HIS A 223 -6.17 10.27 -8.02
C HIS A 223 -6.41 11.31 -9.12
N ARG A 224 -5.44 12.19 -9.38
CA ARG A 224 -5.53 13.20 -10.47
C ARG A 224 -5.63 12.53 -11.84
N MET A 225 -4.86 11.47 -12.06
CA MET A 225 -4.92 10.67 -13.29
C MET A 225 -6.30 10.06 -13.50
N LEU A 226 -6.90 9.47 -12.46
CA LEU A 226 -8.27 8.93 -12.54
C LEU A 226 -9.29 10.02 -12.88
N ASN A 227 -9.19 11.19 -12.24
CA ASN A 227 -10.07 12.32 -12.56
C ASN A 227 -9.92 12.79 -14.01
N ALA A 228 -8.69 12.87 -14.52
CA ALA A 228 -8.44 13.25 -15.90
C ALA A 228 -9.03 12.24 -16.89
N ILE A 229 -8.99 10.93 -16.58
CA ILE A 229 -9.67 9.91 -17.38
C ILE A 229 -11.17 10.17 -17.43
N TYR A 230 -11.80 10.42 -16.27
CA TYR A 230 -13.25 10.71 -16.23
C TYR A 230 -13.60 11.97 -17.00
N ARG A 231 -12.88 13.09 -16.78
CA ARG A 231 -13.10 14.34 -17.52
C ARG A 231 -12.86 14.15 -19.02
N SER A 232 -11.83 13.39 -19.42
CA SER A 232 -11.57 13.13 -20.84
C SER A 232 -12.72 12.38 -21.50
N SER A 233 -13.31 11.42 -20.77
CA SER A 233 -14.49 10.69 -21.22
C SER A 233 -15.73 11.59 -21.33
N GLU A 234 -15.89 12.57 -20.45
CA GLU A 234 -17.03 13.49 -20.44
C GLU A 234 -16.91 14.58 -21.52
N LEU A 235 -15.71 15.15 -21.69
CA LEU A 235 -15.45 16.28 -22.57
C LEU A 235 -15.07 15.88 -23.99
N GLY A 236 -14.65 14.63 -24.20
CA GLY A 236 -14.13 14.15 -25.49
C GLY A 236 -12.75 14.70 -25.85
N THR A 237 -12.08 15.39 -24.92
CA THR A 237 -10.74 15.96 -25.08
C THR A 237 -9.77 15.28 -24.13
N ARG A 238 -8.48 15.26 -24.48
CA ARG A 238 -7.44 14.78 -23.57
C ARG A 238 -7.28 15.78 -22.42
N GLU A 239 -7.39 15.28 -21.19
CA GLU A 239 -7.20 16.07 -19.98
C GLU A 239 -5.87 15.72 -19.30
N GLU A 240 -5.18 16.74 -18.81
CA GLU A 240 -3.90 16.60 -18.11
C GLU A 240 -4.13 16.39 -16.59
N TYR A 241 -3.12 15.85 -15.90
CA TYR A 241 -3.23 15.47 -14.49
C TYR A 241 -2.01 15.81 -13.62
N TRP A 242 -1.05 16.56 -14.16
CA TRP A 242 0.17 16.98 -13.48
C TRP A 242 0.15 18.46 -13.11
#